data_AF-A0A9X2YHS2-F1
#
_entry.id   AF-A0A9X2YHS2-F1
#
_cell.length_a   1.000
_cell.length_b   1.000
_cell.length_c   1.000
_cell.angle_alpha   90.00
_cell.angle_beta   90.00
_cell.angle_gamma   90.00
#
_symmetry.space_group_name_H-M   'P 1'
#
loop_
_entity.id
_entity.type
_entity.pdbx_description
1 polymer ?
#
loop_
_entity_poly.entity_id
_entity_poly.type
_entity_poly.pdbx_seq_one_letter_code
_entity_poly.pdbx_strand_id
1 'polypeptide(L)' 'MAKRKDAESVGRRRQWAADRALRPAMRSPGRPDPSRSVQRQFWRLIAQGVSTDDAAAEVGVSTPVA' A
#
# COMPACT_ATOMS: atom_id res chain seq x y z
N MET A 1 -8.62 -28.24 11.30
CA MET A 1 -7.98 -27.02 11.87
C MET A 1 -6.50 -27.28 12.18
N ALA A 2 -5.60 -27.44 11.18
CA ALA A 2 -4.18 -27.76 11.42
C ALA A 2 -3.16 -26.90 10.64
N LYS A 3 -3.61 -25.97 9.78
CA LYS A 3 -2.76 -25.29 8.77
C LYS A 3 -1.86 -24.16 9.31
N ARG A 4 -2.04 -23.69 10.55
CA ARG A 4 -1.35 -22.50 11.08
C ARG A 4 0.10 -22.77 11.52
N LYS A 5 0.35 -23.93 12.14
CA LYS A 5 1.65 -24.27 12.73
C LYS A 5 2.74 -24.51 11.66
N ASP A 6 2.36 -25.08 10.53
CA ASP A 6 3.26 -25.33 9.41
C ASP A 6 3.69 -24.02 8.74
N ALA A 7 2.75 -23.09 8.52
CA ALA A 7 3.04 -21.77 7.95
C ALA A 7 4.00 -20.96 8.84
N GLU A 8 3.81 -21.01 10.16
CA GLU A 8 4.68 -20.36 11.14
C GLU A 8 6.11 -20.94 11.12
N SER A 9 6.24 -22.27 11.00
CA SER A 9 7.54 -22.94 10.85
C SER A 9 8.27 -22.54 9.57
N VAL A 10 7.54 -22.36 8.46
CA VAL A 10 8.08 -21.92 7.18
C VAL A 10 8.50 -20.45 7.23
N GLY A 11 7.70 -19.59 7.87
CA GLY A 11 8.01 -18.18 8.09
C GLY A 11 9.32 -17.99 8.87
N ARG A 12 9.50 -18.74 9.97
CA ARG A 12 10.75 -18.73 10.76
C ARG A 12 11.97 -19.14 9.94
N ARG A 13 11.86 -20.20 9.13
CA ARG A 13 12.98 -20.63 8.25
C ARG A 13 13.36 -19.58 7.21
N ARG A 14 12.37 -18.87 6.65
CA ARG A 14 12.61 -17.76 5.71
C ARG A 14 13.30 -16.58 6.38
N GLN A 15 12.89 -16.23 7.59
CA GLN A 15 13.52 -15.17 8.37
C GLN A 15 14.98 -15.49 8.68
N TRP A 16 15.29 -16.70 9.13
CA TRP A 16 16.68 -17.12 9.39
C TRP A 16 17.59 -17.07 8.16
N ALA A 17 17.06 -17.38 6.97
CA ALA A 17 17.82 -17.24 5.73
C ALA A 17 18.07 -15.76 5.38
N ALA A 18 17.12 -14.87 5.67
CA ALA A 18 17.28 -13.43 5.49
C ALA A 18 18.29 -12.83 6.47
N ASP A 19 18.26 -13.24 7.74
CA ASP A 19 19.15 -12.73 8.79
C ASP A 19 20.62 -13.14 8.56
N ARG A 20 20.85 -14.28 7.89
CA ARG A 20 22.19 -14.76 7.50
C ARG A 20 22.71 -14.16 6.21
N ALA A 21 21.89 -13.40 5.47
CA ALA A 21 22.35 -12.75 4.25
C ALA A 21 23.27 -11.58 4.61
N LEU A 22 24.47 -11.54 4.01
CA LEU A 22 25.44 -10.46 4.22
C LEU A 22 25.05 -9.13 3.56
N ARG A 23 23.97 -9.12 2.77
CA ARG A 23 23.48 -7.91 2.10
C ARG A 23 22.76 -7.00 3.10
N PRO A 24 22.88 -5.66 2.96
CA PRO A 24 22.06 -4.73 3.73
C PRO A 24 20.56 -4.98 3.54
N ALA A 25 19.76 -4.57 4.52
CA ALA A 25 18.30 -4.66 4.43
C ALA A 25 17.79 -3.92 3.19
N MET A 26 17.12 -4.64 2.28
CA MET A 26 16.50 -4.04 1.11
C MET A 26 15.26 -3.26 1.55
N ARG A 27 15.36 -1.94 1.59
CA ARG A 27 14.20 -1.07 1.86
C ARG A 27 13.36 -0.92 0.61
N SER A 28 12.06 -1.19 0.72
CA SER A 28 11.13 -0.83 -0.35
C SER A 28 11.07 0.70 -0.47
N PRO A 29 11.00 1.27 -1.68
CA PRO A 29 10.86 2.72 -1.87
C PRO A 29 9.60 3.35 -1.24
N GLY A 30 8.65 2.53 -0.79
CA GLY A 30 7.35 2.99 -0.27
C GLY A 30 6.25 2.86 -1.33
N ARG A 31 5.10 3.47 -1.06
CA ARG A 31 4.02 3.55 -2.03
C ARG A 31 4.33 4.68 -3.02
N PRO A 32 4.27 4.45 -4.34
CA PRO A 32 4.42 5.53 -5.30
C PRO A 32 3.28 6.54 -5.13
N ASP A 33 3.60 7.82 -5.34
CA ASP A 33 2.61 8.88 -5.37
C ASP A 33 1.59 8.64 -6.51
N PRO A 34 0.32 9.07 -6.32
CA PRO A 34 -0.67 9.02 -7.39
C PRO A 34 -0.20 9.83 -8.60
N SER A 35 -0.61 9.43 -9.80
CA SER A 35 -0.23 10.11 -11.02
C SER A 35 -0.71 11.57 -11.04
N ARG A 36 0.03 12.46 -11.71
CA ARG A 36 -0.34 13.88 -11.81
C ARG A 36 -1.71 14.08 -12.47
N SER A 37 -2.13 13.18 -13.37
CA SER A 37 -3.46 13.24 -13.99
C SER A 37 -4.56 12.95 -12.97
N VAL A 38 -4.39 11.91 -12.13
CA VAL A 38 -5.32 11.58 -11.04
C VAL A 38 -5.44 12.75 -10.06
N GLN A 39 -4.31 13.32 -9.63
CA GLN A 39 -4.30 14.48 -8.73
C GLN A 39 -5.07 15.68 -9.33
N ARG A 40 -4.86 15.98 -10.61
CA ARG A 40 -5.57 17.09 -11.29
C ARG A 40 -7.07 16.81 -11.45
N GLN A 41 -7.45 15.57 -11.76
CA GLN A 41 -8.86 15.18 -11.85
C GLN A 41 -9.55 15.37 -10.50
N PHE A 42 -8.92 14.88 -9.44
CA PHE A 42 -9.41 15.02 -8.06
C PHE A 42 -9.67 16.48 -7.70
N TRP A 43 -8.67 17.36 -7.85
CA TRP A 43 -8.83 18.77 -7.52
C TRP A 43 -9.84 19.51 -8.41
N ARG A 44 -10.03 19.08 -9.66
CA ARG A 44 -11.10 19.61 -10.52
C ARG A 44 -12.49 19.27 -9.99
N LEU A 45 -12.70 18.07 -9.44
CA LEU A 45 -13.98 17.68 -8.84
C LEU A 45 -14.27 18.47 -7.57
N ILE A 46 -13.26 18.63 -6.69
CA ILE A 46 -13.38 19.46 -5.49
C ILE A 46 -13.75 20.91 -5.84
N ALA A 47 -13.11 21.48 -6.87
CA ALA A 47 -13.41 22.84 -7.33
C ALA A 47 -14.84 23.00 -7.87
N GLN A 48 -15.50 21.91 -8.28
CA GLN A 48 -16.90 21.88 -8.70
C GLN A 48 -17.88 21.68 -7.52
N GLY A 49 -17.37 21.52 -6.29
CA GLY A 49 -18.17 21.30 -5.09
C GLY A 49 -18.48 19.83 -4.79
N VAL A 50 -17.80 18.89 -5.46
CA VAL A 50 -17.92 17.46 -5.15
C VAL A 50 -17.28 17.17 -3.79
N SER A 51 -17.88 16.26 -3.01
CA SER A 51 -17.33 15.85 -1.72
C SER A 51 -15.99 15.12 -1.90
N THR A 52 -15.13 15.16 -0.89
CA THR A 52 -13.84 14.47 -0.91
C THR A 52 -13.99 12.96 -1.15
N ASP A 53 -14.99 12.34 -0.54
CA ASP A 53 -15.21 10.90 -0.64
C ASP A 53 -15.71 10.50 -2.04
N ASP A 54 -16.65 11.27 -2.60
CA ASP A 54 -17.14 11.03 -3.97
C ASP A 54 -16.05 11.29 -5.01
N ALA A 55 -15.27 12.37 -4.84
CA ALA A 55 -14.15 12.69 -5.72
C ALA A 55 -13.07 11.60 -5.67
N ALA A 56 -12.81 11.03 -4.48
CA ALA A 56 -11.87 9.93 -4.32
C ALA A 56 -12.36 8.65 -5.02
N ALA A 57 -13.64 8.31 -4.84
CA ALA A 57 -14.27 7.17 -5.51
C ALA A 57 -14.22 7.32 -7.04
N GLU A 58 -14.49 8.52 -7.55
CA GLU A 58 -14.51 8.80 -8.99
C GLU A 58 -13.13 8.67 -9.64
N VAL A 59 -12.06 9.09 -8.96
CA VAL A 59 -10.68 8.96 -9.47
C VAL A 59 -10.00 7.64 -9.11
N GLY A 60 -10.70 6.74 -8.43
CA GLY A 60 -10.21 5.40 -8.07
C GLY A 60 -9.14 5.40 -6.99
N VAL A 61 -9.18 6.35 -6.05
CA VAL A 61 -8.29 6.38 -4.88
C VAL A 61 -9.06 6.10 -3.60
N SER A 62 -8.38 5.51 -2.61
CA SER A 62 -8.98 5.29 -1.30
C SER A 62 -9.23 6.62 -0.59
N THR A 63 -10.35 6.70 0.12
CA THR A 63 -10.61 7.81 1.04
C THR A 63 -9.61 7.81 2.20
N PRO A 64 -9.32 8.98 2.80
CA PRO A 64 -8.51 9.06 4.01
C PRO A 64 -9.11 8.19 5.12
N VAL A 65 -8.26 7.44 5.82
CA VAL A 65 -8.66 6.74 7.04
C VAL A 65 -8.52 7.71 8.20
N ALA A 66 -9.56 7.82 9.04
CA ALA A 66 -9.57 8.66 10.23
C ALA A 66 -8.64 8.13 11.34
#